data_AF-A0A7X9P8P3-F1
#
_entry.id   AF-A0A7X9P8P3-F1
#
_cell.length_a   1.000
_cell.length_b   1.000
_cell.length_c   1.000
_cell.angle_alpha   90.00
_cell.angle_beta   90.00
_cell.angle_gamma   90.00
#
_symmetry.space_group_name_H-M   'P 1'
#
loop_
_entity.id
_entity.type
_entity.pdbx_description
1 polymer ?
#
loop_
_entity_poly.entity_id
_entity_poly.type
_entity_poly.pdbx_seq_one_letter_code
_entity_poly.pdbx_strand_id
1 'polypeptide(L)'
;PDTDDDGWDDLAEWAHPTADPLDPSSGIPPDDYYLVLPPHGPVEERELLFGTNIQVADVFFLVDTTGSMGGEIANIKANLSSLIIPEIRRRIPDAAFGVGQHADFPVSPYGSCWSPGSSPCDVAFELLQTMTLDAAVAQAAVDRIPQNSGDDWPESQVEALYQTMTGEGLGSWVPMYGAPDCRGAPCFREGALPIILLFTDAPFHNGPPGTVADSYTGITPAPHDWSDAIRVLNGAHAKVLGMSSEGTWSTDGWHDLEATAVATGSVDLDGRALVYDIGEDGRGLTTSVVDSIEMLATRVPFDVDTVKEADPAYPLGVDTRCFIHRIIPQEWYEPPGMTHEQAVAAMDESTFYQVLPGTNVEFLVEFQNDGCFDGDEYARIFRATIVVQGDHVTRLDERVVLIIVPAIEIPFG
;
A
#
# COMPACT_ATOMS: atom_id res chain seq x y z
N PRO A 1 4.84 41.39 -10.45
CA PRO A 1 4.35 42.56 -9.68
C PRO A 1 3.57 42.02 -8.49
N ASP A 2 3.54 42.74 -7.37
CA ASP A 2 2.75 42.39 -6.19
C ASP A 2 1.81 43.59 -5.98
N THR A 3 0.54 43.44 -6.35
CA THR A 3 -0.42 44.54 -6.46
C THR A 3 -1.07 44.86 -5.12
N ASP A 4 -1.19 43.90 -4.21
CA ASP A 4 -1.79 44.06 -2.89
C ASP A 4 -0.77 44.06 -1.73
N ASP A 5 0.51 43.94 -2.04
CA ASP A 5 1.68 44.12 -1.15
C ASP A 5 1.72 43.05 -0.04
N ASP A 6 1.24 41.84 -0.33
CA ASP A 6 1.13 40.71 0.60
C ASP A 6 2.35 39.77 0.57
N GLY A 7 3.27 39.99 -0.38
CA GLY A 7 4.52 39.28 -0.55
C GLY A 7 4.49 38.18 -1.61
N TRP A 8 3.36 37.95 -2.29
CA TRP A 8 3.24 37.02 -3.42
C TRP A 8 3.27 37.78 -4.76
N ASP A 9 3.74 37.14 -5.85
CA ASP A 9 3.68 37.76 -7.17
C ASP A 9 2.29 37.54 -7.79
N ASP A 10 1.67 38.60 -8.33
CA ASP A 10 0.33 38.59 -8.92
C ASP A 10 0.11 37.45 -9.92
N LEU A 11 1.14 37.06 -10.67
CA LEU A 11 1.05 35.96 -11.64
C LEU A 11 0.95 34.61 -10.94
N ALA A 12 1.68 34.44 -9.84
CA ALA A 12 1.63 33.26 -9.00
C ALA A 12 0.22 33.07 -8.43
N GLU A 13 -0.36 34.15 -7.91
CA GLU A 13 -1.70 34.16 -7.34
C GLU A 13 -2.78 33.96 -8.41
N TRP A 14 -2.65 34.59 -9.56
CA TRP A 14 -3.59 34.40 -10.67
C TRP A 14 -3.67 32.96 -11.17
N ALA A 15 -2.57 32.20 -11.07
CA ALA A 15 -2.55 30.79 -11.43
C ALA A 15 -3.03 29.85 -10.33
N HIS A 16 -3.12 30.33 -9.09
CA HIS A 16 -3.61 29.55 -8.00
C HIS A 16 -5.14 29.70 -7.89
N PRO A 17 -5.94 28.62 -7.98
CA PRO A 17 -7.41 28.71 -8.09
C PRO A 17 -8.11 29.33 -6.87
N THR A 18 -7.40 29.49 -5.76
CA THR A 18 -7.92 30.07 -4.52
C THR A 18 -7.24 31.38 -4.11
N ALA A 19 -6.28 31.88 -4.90
CA ALA A 19 -5.61 33.14 -4.60
C ALA A 19 -6.20 34.29 -5.44
N ASP A 20 -6.08 35.52 -4.97
CA ASP A 20 -6.57 36.71 -5.65
C ASP A 20 -5.52 37.83 -5.52
N PRO A 21 -4.85 38.25 -6.61
CA PRO A 21 -3.75 39.23 -6.59
C PRO A 21 -4.16 40.66 -6.23
N LEU A 22 -5.41 40.86 -5.81
CA LEU A 22 -5.97 42.13 -5.37
C LEU A 22 -6.50 42.07 -3.92
N ASP A 23 -6.43 40.91 -3.26
CA ASP A 23 -6.85 40.69 -1.88
C ASP A 23 -5.69 40.17 -1.03
N PRO A 24 -5.07 41.01 -0.17
CA PRO A 24 -3.87 40.66 0.59
C PRO A 24 -4.12 39.63 1.72
N SER A 25 -5.34 39.11 1.82
CA SER A 25 -5.71 37.99 2.69
C SER A 25 -5.90 36.67 1.92
N SER A 26 -5.69 36.69 0.61
CA SER A 26 -5.98 35.64 -0.35
C SER A 26 -4.74 35.27 -1.18
N GLY A 27 -3.62 35.02 -0.51
CA GLY A 27 -2.39 34.53 -1.15
C GLY A 27 -2.42 33.04 -1.48
N ILE A 28 -1.28 32.53 -1.94
CA ILE A 28 -1.10 31.10 -2.22
C ILE A 28 -1.13 30.33 -0.89
N PRO A 29 -1.88 29.21 -0.78
CA PRO A 29 -1.86 28.37 0.41
C PRO A 29 -0.42 28.03 0.79
N PRO A 30 -0.03 28.06 2.07
CA PRO A 30 1.34 27.74 2.49
C PRO A 30 1.82 26.34 2.05
N ASP A 31 0.87 25.45 1.77
CA ASP A 31 1.13 24.09 1.27
C ASP A 31 1.45 24.09 -0.24
N ASP A 32 0.94 25.07 -0.99
CA ASP A 32 1.20 25.26 -2.42
C ASP A 32 2.40 26.19 -2.62
N TYR A 33 3.46 25.63 -3.18
CA TYR A 33 4.77 26.28 -3.26
C TYR A 33 4.98 26.92 -4.64
N TYR A 34 5.59 28.11 -4.74
CA TYR A 34 5.95 28.70 -6.04
C TYR A 34 7.44 29.07 -6.16
N LEU A 35 7.95 28.99 -7.39
CA LEU A 35 9.31 29.34 -7.77
C LEU A 35 9.32 30.15 -9.06
N VAL A 36 10.16 31.17 -9.13
CA VAL A 36 10.44 31.89 -10.39
C VAL A 36 11.73 31.34 -10.98
N LEU A 37 11.64 30.65 -12.12
CA LEU A 37 12.76 30.00 -12.80
C LEU A 37 12.96 30.59 -14.21
N PRO A 38 13.75 31.67 -14.37
CA PRO A 38 14.13 32.22 -15.67
C PRO A 38 14.78 31.16 -16.57
N PRO A 39 14.61 31.23 -17.91
CA PRO A 39 15.33 30.36 -18.83
C PRO A 39 16.84 30.49 -18.64
N HIS A 40 17.53 29.35 -18.47
CA HIS A 40 18.96 29.26 -18.16
C HIS A 40 19.36 30.02 -16.88
N GLY A 41 18.42 30.18 -15.95
CA GLY A 41 18.65 30.75 -14.64
C GLY A 41 19.55 29.88 -13.75
N PRO A 42 19.97 30.42 -12.59
CA PRO A 42 20.72 29.65 -11.60
C PRO A 42 19.86 28.52 -11.02
N VAL A 43 20.52 27.58 -10.33
CA VAL A 43 19.83 26.60 -9.47
C VAL A 43 19.22 27.33 -8.28
N GLU A 44 17.96 27.01 -7.98
CA GLU A 44 17.24 27.42 -6.79
C GLU A 44 17.09 26.23 -5.85
N GLU A 45 17.63 26.33 -4.65
CA GLU A 45 17.57 25.27 -3.63
C GLU A 45 16.44 25.54 -2.65
N ARG A 46 15.66 24.51 -2.28
CA ARG A 46 14.63 24.57 -1.23
C ARG A 46 14.65 23.33 -0.37
N GLU A 47 14.49 23.51 0.93
CA GLU A 47 14.26 22.43 1.89
C GLU A 47 12.74 22.18 1.97
N LEU A 48 12.33 20.94 1.70
CA LEU A 48 10.94 20.52 1.72
C LEU A 48 10.77 19.40 2.75
N LEU A 49 9.84 19.62 3.67
CA LEU A 49 9.48 18.68 4.72
C LEU A 49 8.23 17.88 4.33
N PHE A 50 8.29 16.57 4.51
CA PHE A 50 7.22 15.64 4.18
C PHE A 50 6.90 14.69 5.33
N GLY A 51 5.63 14.33 5.48
CA GLY A 51 5.20 13.30 6.41
C GLY A 51 5.40 11.88 5.86
N THR A 52 5.61 10.92 6.76
CA THR A 52 5.73 9.49 6.39
C THR A 52 4.58 8.65 6.95
N ASN A 53 3.44 9.26 7.30
CA ASN A 53 2.27 8.49 7.69
C ASN A 53 1.69 7.77 6.47
N ILE A 54 1.37 6.47 6.59
CA ILE A 54 0.72 5.73 5.50
C ILE A 54 -0.65 6.34 5.23
N GLN A 55 -0.83 6.97 4.05
CA GLN A 55 -2.10 7.59 3.66
C GLN A 55 -2.97 6.66 2.82
N VAL A 56 -2.35 5.87 1.94
CA VAL A 56 -3.03 5.05 0.94
C VAL A 56 -2.63 3.59 1.09
N ALA A 57 -3.59 2.72 1.37
CA ALA A 57 -3.34 1.28 1.43
C ALA A 57 -4.53 0.46 0.97
N ASP A 58 -4.26 -0.77 0.59
CA ASP A 58 -5.26 -1.72 0.15
C ASP A 58 -5.20 -2.96 1.04
N VAL A 59 -6.24 -3.13 1.85
CA VAL A 59 -6.33 -4.21 2.84
C VAL A 59 -7.17 -5.34 2.27
N PHE A 60 -6.52 -6.45 1.95
CA PHE A 60 -7.15 -7.67 1.46
C PHE A 60 -7.37 -8.66 2.60
N PHE A 61 -8.63 -8.99 2.86
CA PHE A 61 -9.00 -10.07 3.79
C PHE A 61 -8.92 -11.39 3.04
N LEU A 62 -7.90 -12.19 3.34
CA LEU A 62 -7.73 -13.53 2.80
C LEU A 62 -8.10 -14.53 3.89
N VAL A 63 -9.29 -15.10 3.75
CA VAL A 63 -9.96 -15.82 4.84
C VAL A 63 -9.96 -17.32 4.57
N ASP A 64 -9.36 -18.09 5.47
CA ASP A 64 -9.57 -19.53 5.55
C ASP A 64 -11.04 -19.83 5.90
N THR A 65 -11.62 -20.78 5.17
CA THR A 65 -13.04 -21.12 5.25
C THR A 65 -13.30 -22.54 5.72
N THR A 66 -12.26 -23.26 6.14
CA THR A 66 -12.35 -24.66 6.57
C THR A 66 -13.23 -24.82 7.81
N GLY A 67 -13.55 -26.08 8.14
CA GLY A 67 -14.63 -26.42 9.07
C GLY A 67 -14.51 -25.77 10.45
N SER A 68 -13.29 -25.48 10.91
CA SER A 68 -12.97 -24.82 12.18
C SER A 68 -13.24 -23.31 12.17
N MET A 69 -13.11 -22.63 11.03
CA MET A 69 -13.11 -21.17 10.89
C MET A 69 -14.49 -20.49 11.02
N GLY A 70 -15.53 -21.24 11.39
CA GLY A 70 -16.91 -20.75 11.37
C GLY A 70 -17.19 -19.61 12.36
N GLY A 71 -16.49 -19.57 13.49
CA GLY A 71 -16.61 -18.50 14.50
C GLY A 71 -15.98 -17.20 14.00
N GLU A 72 -14.80 -17.31 13.42
CA GLU A 72 -14.00 -16.24 12.81
C GLU A 72 -14.79 -15.59 11.69
N ILE A 73 -15.31 -16.38 10.74
CA ILE A 73 -16.13 -15.89 9.63
C ILE A 73 -17.36 -15.13 10.15
N ALA A 74 -18.04 -15.65 11.18
CA ALA A 74 -19.19 -14.98 11.77
C ALA A 74 -18.81 -13.63 12.40
N ASN A 75 -17.65 -13.54 13.05
CA ASN A 75 -17.13 -12.30 13.63
C ASN A 75 -16.72 -11.27 12.56
N ILE A 76 -16.09 -11.68 11.46
CA ILE A 76 -15.78 -10.77 10.33
C ILE A 76 -17.10 -10.23 9.76
N LYS A 77 -18.08 -11.11 9.48
CA LYS A 77 -19.43 -10.71 8.99
C LYS A 77 -20.12 -9.71 9.91
N ALA A 78 -20.02 -9.90 11.22
CA ALA A 78 -20.69 -9.02 12.18
C ALA A 78 -20.04 -7.63 12.32
N ASN A 79 -18.72 -7.53 12.13
CA ASN A 79 -17.94 -6.36 12.59
C ASN A 79 -17.23 -5.58 11.48
N LEU A 80 -17.17 -6.08 10.24
CA LEU A 80 -16.34 -5.48 9.18
C LEU A 80 -16.68 -4.01 8.93
N SER A 81 -17.93 -3.72 8.52
CA SER A 81 -18.33 -2.35 8.17
C SER A 81 -18.55 -1.44 9.38
N SER A 82 -18.92 -2.01 10.53
CA SER A 82 -19.32 -1.26 11.72
C SER A 82 -18.15 -0.86 12.61
N LEU A 83 -17.07 -1.65 12.63
CA LEU A 83 -15.92 -1.46 13.52
C LEU A 83 -14.59 -1.51 12.77
N ILE A 84 -14.32 -2.59 12.02
CA ILE A 84 -12.98 -2.84 11.46
C ILE A 84 -12.60 -1.77 10.43
N ILE A 85 -13.44 -1.55 9.40
CA ILE A 85 -13.19 -0.56 8.35
C ILE A 85 -13.02 0.86 8.92
N PRO A 86 -13.93 1.36 9.78
CA PRO A 86 -13.76 2.67 10.41
C PRO A 86 -12.45 2.82 11.19
N GLU A 87 -12.06 1.80 11.97
CA GLU A 87 -10.84 1.86 12.77
C GLU A 87 -9.57 1.83 11.90
N ILE A 88 -9.56 1.04 10.83
CA ILE A 88 -8.47 1.03 9.84
C ILE A 88 -8.34 2.42 9.20
N ARG A 89 -9.46 3.01 8.75
CA ARG A 89 -9.47 4.34 8.13
C ARG A 89 -9.05 5.47 9.05
N ARG A 90 -9.15 5.28 10.36
CA ARG A 90 -8.62 6.23 11.34
C ARG A 90 -7.08 6.29 11.34
N ARG A 91 -6.40 5.21 10.90
CA ARG A 91 -4.93 5.14 10.78
C ARG A 91 -4.46 5.39 9.35
N ILE A 92 -5.19 4.86 8.36
CA ILE A 92 -4.89 4.97 6.93
C ILE A 92 -6.11 5.56 6.23
N PRO A 93 -6.18 6.89 6.06
CA PRO A 93 -7.39 7.58 5.61
C PRO A 93 -7.95 7.07 4.27
N ASP A 94 -7.07 6.78 3.30
CA ASP A 94 -7.44 6.23 2.00
C ASP A 94 -7.21 4.72 1.93
N ALA A 95 -7.81 3.99 2.88
CA ALA A 95 -7.84 2.53 2.85
C ALA A 95 -9.00 1.97 1.99
N ALA A 96 -8.66 1.15 1.01
CA ALA A 96 -9.60 0.30 0.27
C ALA A 96 -9.55 -1.15 0.76
N PHE A 97 -10.62 -1.89 0.48
CA PHE A 97 -10.82 -3.23 1.01
C PHE A 97 -11.21 -4.20 -0.09
N GLY A 98 -10.64 -5.40 -0.05
CA GLY A 98 -11.04 -6.53 -0.88
C GLY A 98 -11.13 -7.80 -0.05
N VAL A 99 -11.74 -8.83 -0.64
CA VAL A 99 -12.06 -10.07 0.07
C VAL A 99 -11.78 -11.26 -0.85
N GLY A 100 -11.05 -12.24 -0.33
CA GLY A 100 -10.84 -13.54 -0.93
C GLY A 100 -10.98 -14.64 0.11
N GLN A 101 -11.14 -15.86 -0.37
CA GLN A 101 -11.19 -17.04 0.46
C GLN A 101 -10.25 -18.13 -0.03
N HIS A 102 -9.91 -19.04 0.87
CA HIS A 102 -9.34 -20.33 0.55
C HIS A 102 -9.86 -21.41 1.51
N ALA A 103 -9.73 -22.67 1.13
CA ALA A 103 -9.82 -23.82 2.00
C ALA A 103 -8.68 -24.74 1.56
N ASP A 104 -8.98 -25.70 0.69
CA ASP A 104 -8.00 -26.54 0.01
C ASP A 104 -8.37 -26.79 -1.47
N PHE A 105 -7.48 -27.42 -2.22
CA PHE A 105 -7.81 -28.03 -3.50
C PHE A 105 -8.85 -29.14 -3.34
N PRO A 106 -9.88 -29.19 -4.19
CA PRO A 106 -10.94 -30.19 -4.09
C PRO A 106 -10.52 -31.58 -4.63
N VAL A 107 -9.46 -32.13 -4.05
CA VAL A 107 -8.84 -33.39 -4.45
C VAL A 107 -8.48 -34.18 -3.20
N SER A 108 -9.07 -35.38 -3.06
CA SER A 108 -8.69 -36.29 -1.99
C SER A 108 -7.18 -36.64 -2.07
N PRO A 109 -6.43 -36.61 -0.95
CA PRO A 109 -6.92 -36.55 0.44
C PRO A 109 -7.04 -35.13 1.05
N TYR A 110 -6.76 -34.08 0.28
CA TYR A 110 -6.90 -32.69 0.71
C TYR A 110 -8.38 -32.32 0.69
N GLY A 111 -8.84 -31.26 0.02
CA GLY A 111 -10.25 -30.88 0.02
C GLY A 111 -11.25 -31.79 -0.72
N SER A 112 -12.52 -31.38 -0.66
CA SER A 112 -13.66 -32.12 -1.20
C SER A 112 -14.64 -31.29 -2.06
N CYS A 113 -15.37 -31.99 -2.92
CA CYS A 113 -16.52 -31.49 -3.67
C CYS A 113 -17.73 -32.39 -3.41
N TRP A 114 -18.40 -32.29 -2.25
CA TRP A 114 -19.49 -33.22 -1.93
C TRP A 114 -20.86 -32.81 -2.50
N SER A 115 -21.17 -33.31 -3.69
CA SER A 115 -22.49 -33.34 -4.35
C SER A 115 -23.14 -31.98 -4.72
N PRO A 116 -23.93 -31.93 -5.81
CA PRO A 116 -24.76 -30.77 -6.11
C PRO A 116 -25.78 -30.53 -4.98
N GLY A 117 -25.63 -29.44 -4.23
CA GLY A 117 -26.60 -28.97 -3.23
C GLY A 117 -26.24 -29.20 -1.76
N SER A 118 -25.01 -29.59 -1.42
CA SER A 118 -24.53 -29.70 -0.03
C SER A 118 -23.09 -29.18 0.10
N SER A 119 -22.93 -28.02 0.73
CA SER A 119 -21.70 -27.22 0.84
C SER A 119 -21.13 -26.73 -0.50
N PRO A 120 -20.52 -25.53 -0.55
CA PRO A 120 -19.66 -25.19 -1.67
C PRO A 120 -18.47 -26.16 -1.72
N CYS A 121 -17.93 -26.33 -2.92
CA CYS A 121 -16.71 -27.10 -3.12
C CYS A 121 -15.54 -26.35 -2.46
N ASP A 122 -14.58 -27.09 -1.91
CA ASP A 122 -13.34 -26.47 -1.47
C ASP A 122 -12.64 -25.83 -2.68
N VAL A 123 -12.02 -24.68 -2.44
CA VAL A 123 -11.28 -23.92 -3.45
C VAL A 123 -9.93 -23.51 -2.89
N ALA A 124 -8.88 -23.68 -3.70
CA ALA A 124 -7.53 -23.24 -3.34
C ALA A 124 -7.43 -21.71 -3.25
N PHE A 125 -8.24 -21.00 -4.04
CA PHE A 125 -8.42 -19.56 -3.96
C PHE A 125 -9.69 -19.15 -4.70
N GLU A 126 -10.46 -18.25 -4.10
CA GLU A 126 -11.52 -17.52 -4.81
C GLU A 126 -11.53 -16.05 -4.41
N LEU A 127 -11.50 -15.18 -5.41
CA LEU A 127 -11.72 -13.75 -5.23
C LEU A 127 -13.22 -13.46 -5.09
N LEU A 128 -13.63 -12.86 -3.98
CA LEU A 128 -15.01 -12.46 -3.72
C LEU A 128 -15.27 -10.98 -4.05
N GLN A 129 -14.24 -10.12 -3.90
CA GLN A 129 -14.32 -8.69 -4.13
C GLN A 129 -12.94 -8.09 -4.39
N THR A 130 -12.80 -7.40 -5.53
CA THR A 130 -11.65 -6.52 -5.80
C THR A 130 -11.65 -5.32 -4.87
N MET A 131 -10.53 -4.61 -4.77
CA MET A 131 -10.39 -3.42 -3.94
C MET A 131 -11.50 -2.41 -4.19
N THR A 132 -12.12 -1.96 -3.11
CA THR A 132 -13.19 -0.97 -3.12
C THR A 132 -13.08 -0.02 -1.93
N LEU A 133 -13.41 1.25 -2.17
CA LEU A 133 -13.58 2.25 -1.10
C LEU A 133 -14.97 2.17 -0.45
N ASP A 134 -15.90 1.41 -1.02
CA ASP A 134 -17.25 1.25 -0.49
C ASP A 134 -17.31 0.13 0.56
N ALA A 135 -17.47 0.52 1.82
CA ALA A 135 -17.57 -0.40 2.94
C ALA A 135 -18.79 -1.34 2.85
N ALA A 136 -19.89 -0.91 2.24
CA ALA A 136 -21.06 -1.75 2.04
C ALA A 136 -20.81 -2.83 0.98
N VAL A 137 -20.03 -2.51 -0.06
CA VAL A 137 -19.61 -3.49 -1.07
C VAL A 137 -18.66 -4.52 -0.46
N ALA A 138 -17.68 -4.09 0.34
CA ALA A 138 -16.80 -5.00 1.07
C ALA A 138 -17.57 -5.90 2.05
N GLN A 139 -18.52 -5.34 2.80
CA GLN A 139 -19.40 -6.09 3.70
C GLN A 139 -20.20 -7.15 2.94
N ALA A 140 -20.84 -6.77 1.83
CA ALA A 140 -21.63 -7.71 1.02
C ALA A 140 -20.77 -8.86 0.47
N ALA A 141 -19.46 -8.66 0.32
CA ALA A 141 -18.53 -9.72 -0.09
C ALA A 141 -18.18 -10.67 1.06
N VAL A 142 -17.87 -10.15 2.24
CA VAL A 142 -17.67 -10.97 3.45
C VAL A 142 -18.92 -11.80 3.77
N ASP A 143 -20.12 -11.26 3.57
CA ASP A 143 -21.38 -11.98 3.78
C ASP A 143 -21.53 -13.21 2.87
N ARG A 144 -20.81 -13.26 1.72
CA ARG A 144 -20.76 -14.39 0.79
C ARG A 144 -19.71 -15.44 1.13
N ILE A 145 -18.81 -15.20 2.09
CA ILE A 145 -17.81 -16.19 2.50
C ILE A 145 -18.53 -17.46 2.95
N PRO A 146 -18.22 -18.62 2.34
CA PRO A 146 -18.85 -19.88 2.71
C PRO A 146 -18.23 -20.52 3.95
N GLN A 147 -18.77 -21.67 4.34
CA GLN A 147 -18.08 -22.63 5.21
C GLN A 147 -17.74 -23.88 4.37
N ASN A 148 -16.45 -24.20 4.33
CA ASN A 148 -15.80 -25.28 3.59
C ASN A 148 -15.22 -26.32 4.59
N SER A 149 -14.48 -27.32 4.11
CA SER A 149 -14.04 -28.45 4.95
C SER A 149 -12.52 -28.60 5.11
N GLY A 150 -11.74 -28.61 4.02
CA GLY A 150 -10.29 -28.85 4.06
C GLY A 150 -9.92 -30.34 3.99
N ASP A 151 -10.68 -31.21 4.67
CA ASP A 151 -10.59 -32.69 4.69
C ASP A 151 -9.24 -33.31 5.16
N ASP A 152 -8.14 -32.55 5.17
CA ASP A 152 -6.93 -32.79 5.98
C ASP A 152 -6.59 -31.61 6.90
N TRP A 153 -5.34 -31.49 7.38
CA TRP A 153 -4.98 -30.50 8.41
C TRP A 153 -4.28 -29.26 7.85
N PRO A 154 -3.23 -29.35 7.02
CA PRO A 154 -2.73 -28.17 6.33
C PRO A 154 -3.70 -27.72 5.24
N GLU A 155 -3.65 -26.44 4.87
CA GLU A 155 -4.59 -25.84 3.91
C GLU A 155 -3.83 -25.13 2.77
N SER A 156 -4.56 -24.43 1.89
CA SER A 156 -4.02 -23.86 0.64
C SER A 156 -3.49 -22.41 0.71
N GLN A 157 -3.10 -21.91 1.89
CA GLN A 157 -2.68 -20.50 2.11
C GLN A 157 -1.60 -20.05 1.11
N VAL A 158 -0.63 -20.92 0.77
CA VAL A 158 0.47 -20.61 -0.15
C VAL A 158 -0.04 -20.30 -1.55
N GLU A 159 -0.90 -21.14 -2.11
CA GLU A 159 -1.49 -20.89 -3.43
C GLU A 159 -2.38 -19.65 -3.38
N ALA A 160 -3.15 -19.47 -2.30
CA ALA A 160 -4.03 -18.33 -2.11
C ALA A 160 -3.26 -16.98 -2.06
N LEU A 161 -2.13 -16.93 -1.36
CA LEU A 161 -1.22 -15.78 -1.33
C LEU A 161 -0.61 -15.50 -2.71
N TYR A 162 -0.16 -16.54 -3.41
CA TYR A 162 0.39 -16.40 -4.75
C TYR A 162 -0.65 -15.81 -5.72
N GLN A 163 -1.86 -16.38 -5.73
CA GLN A 163 -2.95 -15.93 -6.60
C GLN A 163 -3.47 -14.55 -6.22
N THR A 164 -3.44 -14.18 -4.93
CA THR A 164 -3.73 -12.82 -4.49
C THR A 164 -2.81 -11.81 -5.19
N MET A 165 -1.52 -12.11 -5.32
CA MET A 165 -0.58 -11.16 -5.92
C MET A 165 -0.46 -11.25 -7.43
N THR A 166 -0.73 -12.40 -8.04
CA THR A 166 -0.58 -12.58 -9.50
C THR A 166 -1.91 -12.55 -10.24
N GLY A 167 -2.95 -13.18 -9.69
CA GLY A 167 -4.22 -13.44 -10.37
C GLY A 167 -4.09 -14.32 -11.62
N GLU A 168 -2.95 -14.97 -11.86
CA GLU A 168 -2.69 -15.65 -13.14
C GLU A 168 -3.52 -16.94 -13.31
N GLY A 169 -4.13 -17.43 -12.24
CA GLY A 169 -4.86 -18.68 -12.18
C GLY A 169 -3.93 -19.89 -12.12
N LEU A 170 -4.53 -21.07 -12.04
CA LEU A 170 -3.81 -22.35 -12.01
C LEU A 170 -4.65 -23.43 -12.71
N GLY A 171 -4.49 -23.55 -14.03
CA GLY A 171 -5.20 -24.56 -14.83
C GLY A 171 -6.72 -24.49 -14.63
N SER A 172 -7.33 -25.59 -14.19
CA SER A 172 -8.75 -25.65 -13.82
C SER A 172 -9.01 -25.49 -12.33
N TRP A 173 -7.97 -25.31 -11.50
CA TRP A 173 -8.06 -25.25 -10.04
C TRP A 173 -8.38 -23.84 -9.55
N VAL A 174 -7.73 -22.84 -10.15
CA VAL A 174 -7.97 -21.42 -9.88
C VAL A 174 -8.20 -20.71 -11.22
N PRO A 175 -9.33 -20.02 -11.43
CA PRO A 175 -9.51 -19.23 -12.63
C PRO A 175 -8.57 -18.02 -12.62
N MET A 176 -8.26 -17.49 -13.81
CA MET A 176 -7.52 -16.23 -13.90
C MET A 176 -8.40 -15.08 -13.37
N TYR A 177 -7.81 -14.26 -12.50
CA TYR A 177 -8.41 -13.07 -11.91
C TYR A 177 -7.63 -11.82 -12.33
N GLY A 178 -8.19 -10.65 -12.04
CA GLY A 178 -7.60 -9.36 -12.42
C GLY A 178 -7.88 -8.97 -13.87
N ALA A 179 -8.10 -7.66 -14.08
CA ALA A 179 -8.08 -7.09 -15.42
C ALA A 179 -6.63 -6.94 -15.91
N PRO A 180 -6.36 -6.80 -17.22
CA PRO A 180 -5.00 -6.63 -17.75
C PRO A 180 -4.19 -5.50 -17.11
N ASP A 181 -4.87 -4.47 -16.61
CA ASP A 181 -4.27 -3.28 -15.98
C ASP A 181 -4.40 -3.30 -14.44
N CYS A 182 -4.76 -4.44 -13.86
CA CYS A 182 -4.86 -4.63 -12.42
C CYS A 182 -3.64 -5.33 -11.85
N ARG A 183 -3.19 -4.88 -10.67
CA ARG A 183 -2.17 -5.58 -9.89
C ARG A 183 -2.80 -6.70 -9.06
N GLY A 184 -2.49 -7.95 -9.40
CA GLY A 184 -2.98 -9.14 -8.69
C GLY A 184 -4.48 -9.41 -8.85
N ALA A 185 -4.96 -10.50 -8.26
CA ALA A 185 -6.37 -10.86 -8.31
C ALA A 185 -7.29 -9.74 -7.77
N PRO A 186 -6.98 -9.08 -6.63
CA PRO A 186 -7.87 -8.08 -6.06
C PRO A 186 -7.84 -6.73 -6.77
N CYS A 187 -7.04 -6.53 -7.82
CA CYS A 187 -6.82 -5.22 -8.42
C CYS A 187 -6.32 -4.18 -7.39
N PHE A 188 -5.18 -4.45 -6.76
CA PHE A 188 -4.52 -3.47 -5.90
C PHE A 188 -4.30 -2.15 -6.65
N ARG A 189 -4.64 -1.03 -6.02
CA ARG A 189 -4.51 0.32 -6.56
C ARG A 189 -3.05 0.70 -6.71
N GLU A 190 -2.76 1.46 -7.76
CA GLU A 190 -1.48 2.12 -7.92
C GLU A 190 -1.25 3.11 -6.76
N GLY A 191 -0.02 3.16 -6.24
CA GLY A 191 0.31 4.05 -5.12
C GLY A 191 -0.20 3.60 -3.74
N ALA A 192 -0.88 2.44 -3.64
CA ALA A 192 -1.37 1.89 -2.38
C ALA A 192 -0.48 0.77 -1.86
N LEU A 193 -0.17 0.75 -0.56
CA LEU A 193 0.49 -0.38 0.09
C LEU A 193 -0.42 -1.63 0.07
N PRO A 194 -0.02 -2.76 -0.55
CA PRO A 194 -0.77 -4.01 -0.45
C PRO A 194 -0.59 -4.62 0.94
N ILE A 195 -1.68 -4.73 1.69
CA ILE A 195 -1.73 -5.37 3.01
C ILE A 195 -2.64 -6.59 2.91
N ILE A 196 -2.12 -7.77 3.21
CA ILE A 196 -2.91 -9.01 3.21
C ILE A 196 -3.07 -9.46 4.66
N LEU A 197 -4.31 -9.47 5.14
CA LEU A 197 -4.67 -10.08 6.42
C LEU A 197 -5.01 -11.54 6.14
N LEU A 198 -4.12 -12.45 6.54
CA LEU A 198 -4.27 -13.89 6.34
C LEU A 198 -4.86 -14.52 7.60
N PHE A 199 -6.09 -15.01 7.51
CA PHE A 199 -6.81 -15.64 8.63
C PHE A 199 -6.77 -17.15 8.46
N THR A 200 -6.32 -17.89 9.48
CA THR A 200 -6.30 -19.37 9.48
C THR A 200 -6.03 -19.89 10.89
N ASP A 201 -6.38 -21.15 11.15
CA ASP A 201 -6.00 -21.90 12.34
C ASP A 201 -5.16 -23.16 12.03
N ALA A 202 -4.63 -23.23 10.80
CA ALA A 202 -3.98 -24.41 10.26
C ALA A 202 -2.58 -24.12 9.65
N PRO A 203 -1.68 -25.13 9.59
CA PRO A 203 -0.43 -25.06 8.84
C PRO A 203 -0.67 -25.03 7.33
N PHE A 204 0.40 -24.76 6.57
CA PHE A 204 0.27 -24.52 5.13
C PHE A 204 0.77 -25.73 4.33
N HIS A 205 -0.01 -26.19 3.37
CA HIS A 205 0.55 -27.03 2.31
C HIS A 205 1.57 -26.25 1.48
N ASN A 206 2.63 -26.94 1.05
CA ASN A 206 3.81 -26.33 0.42
C ASN A 206 4.40 -25.16 1.24
N GLY A 207 4.20 -25.17 2.57
CA GLY A 207 4.55 -24.11 3.49
C GLY A 207 6.05 -23.88 3.68
N PRO A 208 6.42 -22.92 4.55
CA PRO A 208 7.80 -22.66 4.89
C PRO A 208 8.46 -23.88 5.55
N PRO A 209 9.81 -23.99 5.52
CA PRO A 209 10.49 -25.10 6.16
C PRO A 209 10.34 -25.02 7.68
N GLY A 210 10.22 -26.17 8.36
CA GLY A 210 10.24 -26.25 9.83
C GLY A 210 8.96 -26.81 10.46
N THR A 211 7.91 -26.98 9.69
CA THR A 211 6.58 -27.49 10.10
C THR A 211 6.15 -28.69 9.27
N VAL A 212 4.88 -29.08 9.40
CA VAL A 212 4.17 -30.12 8.62
C VAL A 212 3.95 -29.74 7.15
N ALA A 213 4.81 -28.89 6.57
CA ALA A 213 4.77 -28.30 5.23
C ALA A 213 4.78 -29.35 4.10
N ASP A 214 3.78 -30.22 4.10
CA ASP A 214 3.63 -31.35 3.23
C ASP A 214 3.24 -30.83 1.85
N SER A 215 3.97 -31.31 0.84
CA SER A 215 3.73 -30.86 -0.52
C SER A 215 2.49 -31.51 -1.11
N TYR A 216 1.71 -30.74 -1.86
CA TYR A 216 0.63 -31.30 -2.66
C TYR A 216 1.17 -32.33 -3.66
N THR A 217 0.49 -33.47 -3.74
CA THR A 217 0.75 -34.54 -4.72
C THR A 217 -0.51 -34.84 -5.52
N GLY A 218 -0.36 -35.21 -6.80
CA GLY A 218 -1.48 -35.61 -7.66
C GLY A 218 -2.28 -34.44 -8.26
N ILE A 219 -1.91 -33.20 -8.01
CA ILE A 219 -2.51 -32.00 -8.60
C ILE A 219 -1.69 -31.57 -9.82
N THR A 220 -2.36 -31.25 -10.94
CA THR A 220 -1.70 -30.83 -12.19
C THR A 220 -2.51 -29.71 -12.86
N PRO A 221 -1.90 -28.56 -13.23
CA PRO A 221 -0.52 -28.16 -12.94
C PRO A 221 -0.20 -28.16 -11.44
N ALA A 222 1.08 -28.32 -11.10
CA ALA A 222 1.49 -28.36 -9.69
C ALA A 222 1.22 -26.99 -9.03
N PRO A 223 0.66 -26.95 -7.80
CA PRO A 223 0.54 -25.71 -7.04
C PRO A 223 1.89 -25.08 -6.75
N HIS A 224 1.90 -23.77 -6.53
CA HIS A 224 3.08 -23.00 -6.19
C HIS A 224 3.58 -23.35 -4.78
N ASP A 225 4.87 -23.14 -4.55
CA ASP A 225 5.45 -23.29 -3.22
C ASP A 225 5.58 -21.96 -2.48
N TRP A 226 5.90 -22.02 -1.19
CA TRP A 226 6.05 -20.83 -0.36
C TRP A 226 7.10 -19.85 -0.92
N SER A 227 8.16 -20.34 -1.57
CA SER A 227 9.19 -19.48 -2.15
C SER A 227 8.66 -18.69 -3.36
N ASP A 228 7.80 -19.31 -4.17
CA ASP A 228 7.09 -18.63 -5.25
C ASP A 228 6.15 -17.55 -4.74
N ALA A 229 5.38 -17.84 -3.68
CA ALA A 229 4.49 -16.88 -3.04
C ALA A 229 5.27 -15.67 -2.48
N ILE A 230 6.34 -15.92 -1.70
CA ILE A 230 7.18 -14.86 -1.13
C ILE A 230 7.83 -14.02 -2.24
N ARG A 231 8.27 -14.63 -3.34
CA ARG A 231 8.86 -13.90 -4.47
C ARG A 231 7.87 -12.90 -5.07
N VAL A 232 6.62 -13.28 -5.31
CA VAL A 232 5.61 -12.37 -5.90
C VAL A 232 5.13 -11.33 -4.90
N LEU A 233 5.03 -11.68 -3.61
CA LEU A 233 4.70 -10.75 -2.53
C LEU A 233 5.78 -9.67 -2.37
N ASN A 234 7.05 -10.06 -2.30
CA ASN A 234 8.16 -9.13 -2.15
C ASN A 234 8.40 -8.30 -3.42
N GLY A 235 8.22 -8.88 -4.60
CA GLY A 235 8.22 -8.12 -5.85
C GLY A 235 7.12 -7.05 -5.91
N ALA A 236 6.11 -7.17 -5.04
CA ALA A 236 5.06 -6.19 -4.88
C ALA A 236 5.16 -5.33 -3.60
N HIS A 237 6.19 -5.53 -2.77
CA HIS A 237 6.29 -4.90 -1.46
C HIS A 237 5.03 -5.11 -0.60
N ALA A 238 4.33 -6.24 -0.78
CA ALA A 238 3.13 -6.57 -0.03
C ALA A 238 3.51 -6.97 1.41
N LYS A 239 2.68 -6.58 2.37
CA LYS A 239 2.83 -6.97 3.78
C LYS A 239 1.78 -8.01 4.13
N VAL A 240 2.19 -9.20 4.55
CA VAL A 240 1.28 -10.24 5.06
C VAL A 240 1.26 -10.19 6.58
N LEU A 241 0.09 -10.03 7.19
CA LEU A 241 -0.10 -10.05 8.64
C LEU A 241 -0.98 -11.25 9.00
N GLY A 242 -0.54 -12.05 9.97
CA GLY A 242 -1.21 -13.29 10.35
C GLY A 242 -2.29 -13.07 11.41
N MET A 243 -3.46 -13.67 11.19
CA MET A 243 -4.58 -13.70 12.13
C MET A 243 -4.88 -15.15 12.48
N SER A 244 -4.24 -15.62 13.55
CA SER A 244 -4.26 -17.02 13.96
C SER A 244 -5.39 -17.29 14.95
N SER A 245 -6.30 -18.19 14.61
CA SER A 245 -7.23 -18.82 15.56
C SER A 245 -6.74 -20.20 16.04
N GLU A 246 -5.51 -20.59 15.69
CA GLU A 246 -4.92 -21.86 16.12
C GLU A 246 -4.97 -21.99 17.66
N GLY A 247 -5.52 -23.11 18.12
CA GLY A 247 -5.59 -23.40 19.55
C GLY A 247 -4.25 -23.90 20.11
N THR A 248 -4.18 -24.09 21.43
CA THR A 248 -2.93 -24.49 22.12
C THR A 248 -2.41 -25.91 21.81
N TRP A 249 -3.06 -26.62 20.90
CA TRP A 249 -2.78 -28.02 20.57
C TRP A 249 -1.72 -28.18 19.47
N SER A 250 -1.39 -27.10 18.77
CA SER A 250 -0.33 -27.02 17.76
C SER A 250 0.28 -25.61 17.75
N THR A 251 1.43 -25.46 17.10
CA THR A 251 2.05 -24.17 16.78
C THR A 251 2.52 -24.11 15.32
N ASP A 252 2.15 -25.09 14.50
CA ASP A 252 2.66 -25.20 13.13
C ASP A 252 2.02 -24.13 12.22
N GLY A 253 0.72 -23.85 12.37
CA GLY A 253 0.05 -22.73 11.68
C GLY A 253 0.63 -21.38 12.10
N TRP A 254 0.83 -21.19 13.41
CA TRP A 254 1.48 -20.02 13.95
C TRP A 254 2.89 -19.82 13.37
N HIS A 255 3.70 -20.88 13.33
CA HIS A 255 5.03 -20.82 12.74
C HIS A 255 4.99 -20.42 11.26
N ASP A 256 4.06 -20.98 10.48
CA ASP A 256 3.96 -20.69 9.05
C ASP A 256 3.53 -19.24 8.79
N LEU A 257 2.63 -18.72 9.63
CA LEU A 257 2.26 -17.30 9.66
C LEU A 257 3.47 -16.42 10.04
N GLU A 258 4.24 -16.78 11.05
CA GLU A 258 5.42 -16.02 11.47
C GLU A 258 6.49 -15.99 10.38
N ALA A 259 6.81 -17.14 9.79
CA ALA A 259 7.77 -17.25 8.71
C ALA A 259 7.34 -16.40 7.52
N THR A 260 6.05 -16.41 7.16
CA THR A 260 5.50 -15.61 6.07
C THR A 260 5.56 -14.11 6.38
N ALA A 261 5.13 -13.71 7.58
CA ALA A 261 5.18 -12.31 8.01
C ALA A 261 6.62 -11.77 8.02
N VAL A 262 7.58 -12.54 8.54
CA VAL A 262 9.02 -12.19 8.51
C VAL A 262 9.52 -12.07 7.08
N ALA A 263 9.17 -13.02 6.20
CA ALA A 263 9.63 -13.03 4.82
C ALA A 263 9.08 -11.87 3.98
N THR A 264 7.93 -11.30 4.36
CA THR A 264 7.35 -10.09 3.75
C THR A 264 7.68 -8.79 4.50
N GLY A 265 8.58 -8.84 5.49
CA GLY A 265 8.98 -7.67 6.28
C GLY A 265 7.86 -7.10 7.16
N SER A 266 6.85 -7.90 7.49
CA SER A 266 5.79 -7.58 8.45
C SER A 266 6.27 -7.88 9.87
N VAL A 267 7.29 -7.14 10.31
CA VAL A 267 7.90 -7.30 11.63
C VAL A 267 7.96 -5.96 12.37
N ASP A 268 7.84 -5.99 13.69
CA ASP A 268 8.04 -4.82 14.53
C ASP A 268 9.53 -4.45 14.67
N LEU A 269 9.80 -3.39 15.44
CA LEU A 269 11.15 -2.89 15.72
C LEU A 269 12.10 -3.89 16.40
N ASP A 270 11.55 -4.89 17.10
CA ASP A 270 12.34 -5.95 17.74
C ASP A 270 12.50 -7.16 16.80
N GLY A 271 12.02 -7.07 15.56
CA GLY A 271 12.01 -8.16 14.58
C GLY A 271 10.94 -9.21 14.87
N ARG A 272 9.94 -8.91 15.72
CA ARG A 272 8.85 -9.84 16.01
C ARG A 272 7.82 -9.79 14.90
N ALA A 273 7.43 -10.96 14.40
CA ALA A 273 6.42 -11.10 13.36
C ALA A 273 5.08 -10.49 13.78
N LEU A 274 4.41 -9.81 12.85
CA LEU A 274 3.05 -9.33 13.03
C LEU A 274 2.03 -10.47 12.82
N VAL A 275 1.99 -11.38 13.80
CA VAL A 275 1.02 -12.47 13.90
C VAL A 275 0.23 -12.31 15.19
N TYR A 276 -1.09 -12.41 15.09
CA TYR A 276 -2.00 -12.11 16.19
C TYR A 276 -2.89 -13.29 16.50
N ASP A 277 -3.01 -13.61 17.78
CA ASP A 277 -4.02 -14.54 18.30
C ASP A 277 -5.40 -13.85 18.24
N ILE A 278 -6.33 -14.41 17.48
CA ILE A 278 -7.73 -13.94 17.39
C ILE A 278 -8.68 -14.78 18.25
N GLY A 279 -8.16 -15.77 18.97
CA GLY A 279 -8.87 -16.78 19.74
C GLY A 279 -9.49 -17.86 18.86
N GLU A 280 -9.66 -19.08 19.41
CA GLU A 280 -10.21 -20.28 18.73
C GLU A 280 -11.63 -20.13 18.13
N ASP A 281 -12.32 -19.01 18.38
CA ASP A 281 -13.63 -18.68 17.81
C ASP A 281 -13.69 -17.27 17.20
N GLY A 282 -12.54 -16.62 17.01
CA GLY A 282 -12.43 -15.26 16.52
C GLY A 282 -12.90 -14.17 17.50
N ARG A 283 -13.12 -14.46 18.79
CA ARG A 283 -13.55 -13.46 19.78
C ARG A 283 -12.61 -12.27 19.95
N GLY A 284 -11.32 -12.44 19.64
CA GLY A 284 -10.29 -11.40 19.64
C GLY A 284 -10.14 -10.67 18.31
N LEU A 285 -10.80 -11.13 17.24
CA LEU A 285 -10.54 -10.73 15.85
C LEU A 285 -10.57 -9.22 15.64
N THR A 286 -11.63 -8.55 16.07
CA THR A 286 -11.76 -7.09 15.85
C THR A 286 -10.62 -6.32 16.49
N THR A 287 -10.24 -6.67 17.72
CA THR A 287 -9.11 -6.02 18.41
C THR A 287 -7.80 -6.33 17.72
N SER A 288 -7.52 -7.60 17.43
CA SER A 288 -6.28 -8.03 16.77
C SER A 288 -6.10 -7.39 15.39
N VAL A 289 -7.16 -7.29 14.58
CA VAL A 289 -7.09 -6.62 13.27
C VAL A 289 -6.73 -5.14 13.43
N VAL A 290 -7.38 -4.44 14.36
CA VAL A 290 -7.10 -3.01 14.60
C VAL A 290 -5.69 -2.80 15.12
N ASP A 291 -5.25 -3.63 16.08
CA ASP A 291 -3.90 -3.57 16.65
C ASP A 291 -2.84 -3.89 15.58
N SER A 292 -3.13 -4.81 14.66
CA SER A 292 -2.24 -5.16 13.56
C SER A 292 -1.99 -4.00 12.59
N ILE A 293 -3.05 -3.28 12.23
CA ILE A 293 -2.95 -2.11 11.36
C ILE A 293 -2.33 -0.93 12.10
N GLU A 294 -2.58 -0.77 13.40
CA GLU A 294 -1.92 0.24 14.21
C GLU A 294 -0.41 -0.02 14.32
N MET A 295 0.00 -1.27 14.54
CA MET A 295 1.41 -1.66 14.54
C MET A 295 2.05 -1.43 13.17
N LEU A 296 1.39 -1.84 12.09
CA LEU A 296 1.89 -1.56 10.73
C LEU A 296 2.07 -0.07 10.48
N ALA A 297 1.05 0.73 10.78
CA ALA A 297 1.02 2.16 10.51
C ALA A 297 1.88 3.00 11.47
N THR A 298 2.51 2.42 12.50
CA THR A 298 3.31 3.17 13.48
C THR A 298 4.66 2.54 13.84
N ARG A 299 4.88 1.25 13.55
CA ARG A 299 6.04 0.48 14.04
C ARG A 299 6.72 -0.39 13.01
N VAL A 300 6.15 -0.57 11.82
CA VAL A 300 6.82 -1.32 10.74
C VAL A 300 7.60 -0.33 9.88
N PRO A 301 8.94 -0.42 9.87
CA PRO A 301 9.75 0.48 9.07
C PRO A 301 9.62 0.18 7.58
N PHE A 302 9.79 1.21 6.75
CA PHE A 302 9.88 1.11 5.30
C PHE A 302 10.90 2.10 4.76
N ASP A 303 11.38 1.86 3.55
CA ASP A 303 12.32 2.78 2.90
C ASP A 303 11.53 3.94 2.29
N VAL A 304 12.06 5.17 2.37
CA VAL A 304 11.40 6.39 1.90
C VAL A 304 12.26 7.07 0.83
N ASP A 305 11.69 7.18 -0.36
CA ASP A 305 12.30 7.86 -1.50
C ASP A 305 11.28 8.79 -2.19
N THR A 306 11.68 9.39 -3.32
CA THR A 306 10.85 10.36 -4.03
C THR A 306 10.71 10.04 -5.51
N VAL A 307 9.55 10.36 -6.07
CA VAL A 307 9.30 10.36 -7.51
C VAL A 307 8.79 11.71 -7.97
N LYS A 308 9.07 12.05 -9.24
CA LYS A 308 8.65 13.29 -9.89
C LYS A 308 7.51 12.99 -10.85
N GLU A 309 6.41 13.72 -10.73
CA GLU A 309 5.27 13.63 -11.65
C GLU A 309 5.14 14.92 -12.46
N ALA A 310 4.91 14.75 -13.77
CA ALA A 310 4.66 15.86 -14.68
C ALA A 310 3.22 16.37 -14.53
N ASP A 311 2.98 17.60 -14.98
CA ASP A 311 1.61 18.06 -15.21
C ASP A 311 0.96 17.16 -16.27
N PRO A 312 -0.16 16.48 -15.96
CA PRO A 312 -0.82 15.59 -16.93
C PRO A 312 -1.35 16.35 -18.16
N ALA A 313 -1.51 17.67 -18.08
CA ALA A 313 -1.89 18.51 -19.21
C ALA A 313 -0.75 18.75 -20.20
N TYR A 314 0.52 18.50 -19.81
CA TYR A 314 1.73 18.81 -20.58
C TYR A 314 1.64 20.19 -21.25
N PRO A 315 1.46 21.28 -20.48
CA PRO A 315 1.24 22.60 -21.04
C PRO A 315 2.39 22.97 -21.98
N LEU A 316 2.03 23.41 -23.19
CA LEU A 316 2.97 23.75 -24.26
C LEU A 316 3.89 22.58 -24.70
N GLY A 317 3.53 21.33 -24.38
CA GLY A 317 4.32 20.14 -24.67
C GLY A 317 5.53 19.96 -23.75
N VAL A 318 5.61 20.69 -22.64
CA VAL A 318 6.72 20.63 -21.68
C VAL A 318 6.49 19.47 -20.69
N ASP A 319 7.51 18.63 -20.50
CA ASP A 319 7.59 17.69 -19.39
C ASP A 319 8.10 18.44 -18.15
N THR A 320 7.17 18.82 -17.27
CA THR A 320 7.47 19.72 -16.15
C THR A 320 8.37 19.11 -15.08
N ARG A 321 8.63 17.80 -15.13
CA ARG A 321 9.60 17.15 -14.22
C ARG A 321 11.01 17.68 -14.38
N CYS A 322 11.35 18.16 -15.58
CA CYS A 322 12.71 18.65 -15.85
C CYS A 322 13.08 19.89 -15.02
N PHE A 323 12.08 20.65 -14.51
CA PHE A 323 12.33 21.80 -13.64
C PHE A 323 12.86 21.39 -12.26
N ILE A 324 12.67 20.13 -11.87
CA ILE A 324 13.17 19.57 -10.63
C ILE A 324 14.44 18.80 -10.97
N HIS A 325 15.60 19.35 -10.63
CA HIS A 325 16.90 18.79 -11.02
C HIS A 325 17.32 17.66 -10.07
N ARG A 326 17.43 17.94 -8.77
CA ARG A 326 17.89 16.99 -7.74
C ARG A 326 16.96 17.02 -6.53
N ILE A 327 16.78 15.87 -5.88
CA ILE A 327 16.08 15.71 -4.61
C ILE A 327 16.99 14.86 -3.73
N ILE A 328 17.38 15.37 -2.57
CA ILE A 328 18.45 14.79 -1.75
C ILE A 328 17.96 14.68 -0.31
N PRO A 329 17.92 13.48 0.29
CA PRO A 329 17.73 13.33 1.74
C PRO A 329 18.68 14.22 2.55
N GLN A 330 18.18 14.93 3.56
CA GLN A 330 18.99 15.79 4.44
C GLN A 330 18.85 15.43 5.92
N GLU A 331 17.68 15.70 6.49
CA GLU A 331 17.41 15.60 7.93
C GLU A 331 16.06 14.92 8.16
N TRP A 332 15.80 14.49 9.39
CA TRP A 332 14.51 13.94 9.79
C TRP A 332 14.14 14.39 11.20
N TYR A 333 12.85 14.35 11.49
CA TYR A 333 12.28 14.75 12.77
C TYR A 333 11.40 13.62 13.30
N GLU A 334 11.81 13.07 14.43
CA GLU A 334 11.19 11.91 15.04
C GLU A 334 9.76 12.17 15.52
N PRO A 335 8.85 11.17 15.41
CA PRO A 335 7.53 11.28 15.99
C PRO A 335 7.59 11.20 17.53
N PRO A 336 6.54 11.66 18.23
CA PRO A 336 6.47 11.59 19.69
C PRO A 336 6.69 10.18 20.23
N GLY A 337 7.60 10.05 21.20
CA GLY A 337 7.88 8.77 21.87
C GLY A 337 8.91 7.88 21.17
N MET A 338 9.61 8.38 20.15
CA MET A 338 10.78 7.75 19.54
C MET A 338 12.01 8.64 19.73
N THR A 339 13.19 8.03 19.69
CA THR A 339 14.46 8.77 19.59
C THR A 339 14.78 9.07 18.14
N HIS A 340 15.62 10.07 17.91
CA HIS A 340 16.08 10.45 16.57
C HIS A 340 16.70 9.26 15.81
N GLU A 341 17.56 8.49 16.46
CA GLU A 341 18.22 7.32 15.85
C GLU A 341 17.29 6.11 15.63
N GLN A 342 16.12 6.08 16.28
CA GLN A 342 15.11 5.05 16.03
C GLN A 342 14.24 5.40 14.82
N ALA A 343 14.03 6.69 14.54
CA ALA A 343 13.12 7.14 13.51
C ALA A 343 13.60 6.79 12.09
N VAL A 344 14.92 6.79 11.86
CA VAL A 344 15.56 6.45 10.58
C VAL A 344 16.83 5.66 10.86
N ALA A 345 17.01 4.50 10.20
CA ALA A 345 18.18 3.66 10.44
C ALA A 345 19.43 4.15 9.69
N ALA A 346 19.26 4.63 8.46
CA ALA A 346 20.32 5.17 7.60
C ALA A 346 19.73 6.03 6.49
N MET A 347 20.57 6.77 5.78
CA MET A 347 20.19 7.44 4.53
C MET A 347 21.36 7.45 3.55
N ASP A 348 21.06 7.58 2.27
CA ASP A 348 22.03 7.92 1.23
C ASP A 348 21.59 9.15 0.42
N GLU A 349 22.16 9.37 -0.76
CA GLU A 349 21.84 10.54 -1.60
C GLU A 349 20.44 10.48 -2.23
N SER A 350 19.69 9.39 -2.06
CA SER A 350 18.40 9.15 -2.71
C SER A 350 17.29 8.63 -1.77
N THR A 351 17.65 7.94 -0.69
CA THR A 351 16.69 7.19 0.12
C THR A 351 16.99 7.33 1.61
N PHE A 352 15.95 7.48 2.41
CA PHE A 352 15.97 7.19 3.84
C PHE A 352 15.60 5.72 4.05
N TYR A 353 16.41 4.96 4.79
CA TYR A 353 16.21 3.53 4.99
C TYR A 353 15.57 3.24 6.34
N GLN A 354 14.61 2.30 6.33
CA GLN A 354 13.91 1.81 7.52
C GLN A 354 13.32 2.95 8.37
N VAL A 355 12.59 3.84 7.73
CA VAL A 355 11.92 4.98 8.36
C VAL A 355 10.69 4.47 9.11
N LEU A 356 10.56 4.89 10.37
CA LEU A 356 9.34 4.63 11.14
C LEU A 356 8.21 5.59 10.71
N PRO A 357 6.98 5.08 10.53
CA PRO A 357 5.85 5.91 10.15
C PRO A 357 5.63 7.08 11.12
N GLY A 358 5.28 8.24 10.56
CA GLY A 358 5.04 9.47 11.32
C GLY A 358 6.29 10.32 11.55
N THR A 359 7.46 9.84 11.13
CA THR A 359 8.67 10.66 10.99
C THR A 359 8.46 11.71 9.91
N ASN A 360 8.86 12.96 10.14
CA ASN A 360 8.94 13.92 9.05
C ASN A 360 10.35 13.85 8.44
N VAL A 361 10.43 13.76 7.13
CA VAL A 361 11.70 13.69 6.38
C VAL A 361 11.88 14.95 5.56
N GLU A 362 13.09 15.50 5.58
CA GLU A 362 13.44 16.71 4.85
C GLU A 362 14.31 16.35 3.65
N PHE A 363 13.95 16.92 2.49
CA PHE A 363 14.72 16.84 1.27
C PHE A 363 15.19 18.23 0.84
N LEU A 364 16.47 18.34 0.50
CA LEU A 364 16.96 19.46 -0.30
C LEU A 364 16.61 19.21 -1.76
N VAL A 365 15.85 20.13 -2.34
CA VAL A 365 15.41 20.08 -3.73
C VAL A 365 16.06 21.20 -4.51
N GLU A 366 16.77 20.83 -5.56
CA GLU A 366 17.36 21.73 -6.54
C GLU A 366 16.40 21.89 -7.72
N PHE A 367 15.99 23.13 -8.00
CA PHE A 367 15.15 23.50 -9.12
C PHE A 367 15.93 24.32 -10.14
N GLN A 368 15.71 24.10 -11.42
CA GLN A 368 16.33 24.90 -12.47
C GLN A 368 15.55 24.79 -13.78
N ASN A 369 15.42 25.90 -14.51
CA ASN A 369 14.99 25.88 -15.91
C ASN A 369 16.23 25.85 -16.83
N ASP A 370 16.84 24.68 -16.99
CA ASP A 370 17.96 24.48 -17.91
C ASP A 370 17.53 23.68 -19.15
N GLY A 371 16.85 24.36 -20.08
CA GLY A 371 16.36 23.75 -21.33
C GLY A 371 14.99 23.07 -21.21
N CYS A 372 14.26 23.31 -20.11
CA CYS A 372 12.87 22.87 -19.96
C CYS A 372 11.92 23.68 -20.83
N PHE A 373 12.03 25.00 -20.72
CA PHE A 373 11.22 25.94 -21.47
C PHE A 373 12.03 27.19 -21.74
N ASP A 374 12.28 27.48 -23.02
CA ASP A 374 13.14 28.57 -23.47
C ASP A 374 12.57 29.97 -23.15
N GLY A 375 11.32 30.04 -22.68
CA GLY A 375 10.59 31.28 -22.42
C GLY A 375 9.73 31.70 -23.61
N ASP A 376 8.82 32.64 -23.37
CA ASP A 376 8.10 33.34 -24.44
C ASP A 376 7.82 34.80 -24.07
N GLU A 377 7.08 35.52 -24.92
CA GLU A 377 6.76 36.94 -24.72
C GLU A 377 5.85 37.21 -23.51
N TYR A 378 5.31 36.16 -22.90
CA TYR A 378 4.48 36.18 -21.71
C TYR A 378 5.14 35.36 -20.58
N ALA A 379 4.76 35.65 -19.35
CA ALA A 379 5.10 34.74 -18.26
C ALA A 379 4.28 33.45 -18.42
N ARG A 380 4.90 32.31 -18.13
CA ARG A 380 4.27 30.99 -18.17
C ARG A 380 4.34 30.32 -16.82
N ILE A 381 3.34 29.50 -16.56
CA ILE A 381 3.19 28.80 -15.29
C ILE A 381 3.07 27.32 -15.58
N PHE A 382 3.86 26.55 -14.87
CA PHE A 382 3.95 25.10 -14.97
C PHE A 382 3.70 24.50 -13.59
N ARG A 383 3.16 23.29 -13.56
CA ARG A 383 2.98 22.52 -12.33
C ARG A 383 3.85 21.27 -12.38
N ALA A 384 4.52 20.94 -11.30
CA ALA A 384 5.15 19.64 -11.11
C ALA A 384 4.84 19.13 -9.71
N THR A 385 4.84 17.81 -9.53
CA THR A 385 4.59 17.21 -8.21
C THR A 385 5.81 16.40 -7.79
N ILE A 386 6.23 16.59 -6.55
CA ILE A 386 7.18 15.72 -5.86
C ILE A 386 6.35 14.83 -4.93
N VAL A 387 6.51 13.52 -5.09
CA VAL A 387 5.80 12.53 -4.29
C VAL A 387 6.82 11.82 -3.42
N VAL A 388 6.55 11.77 -2.12
CA VAL A 388 7.28 10.93 -1.18
C VAL A 388 6.55 9.60 -1.07
N GLN A 389 7.27 8.50 -1.26
CA GLN A 389 6.70 7.17 -1.25
C GLN A 389 7.46 6.23 -0.31
N GLY A 390 6.75 5.22 0.21
CA GLY A 390 7.28 4.16 1.08
C GLY A 390 7.44 2.85 0.32
N ASP A 391 8.55 2.14 0.55
CA ASP A 391 8.93 0.88 -0.11
C ASP A 391 8.78 0.95 -1.65
N HIS A 392 9.04 2.11 -2.26
CA HIS A 392 8.83 2.40 -3.68
C HIS A 392 7.40 2.21 -4.21
N VAL A 393 6.40 2.11 -3.32
CA VAL A 393 5.03 1.73 -3.69
C VAL A 393 4.01 2.70 -3.12
N THR A 394 3.98 2.91 -1.81
CA THR A 394 2.87 3.62 -1.17
C THR A 394 3.09 5.12 -1.17
N ARG A 395 2.13 5.91 -1.62
CA ARG A 395 2.20 7.38 -1.47
C ARG A 395 2.05 7.75 -0.01
N LEU A 396 2.98 8.53 0.51
CA LEU A 396 3.00 8.99 1.89
C LEU A 396 2.60 10.46 1.99
N ASP A 397 3.17 11.29 1.13
CA ASP A 397 2.93 12.72 1.07
C ASP A 397 3.31 13.26 -0.32
N GLU A 398 2.81 14.43 -0.66
CA GLU A 398 3.15 15.08 -1.93
C GLU A 398 3.24 16.60 -1.79
N ARG A 399 4.07 17.19 -2.65
CA ARG A 399 4.16 18.64 -2.80
C ARG A 399 3.96 19.03 -4.23
N VAL A 400 2.94 19.86 -4.46
CA VAL A 400 2.74 20.56 -5.72
C VAL A 400 3.66 21.79 -5.75
N VAL A 401 4.41 21.92 -6.84
CA VAL A 401 5.29 23.06 -7.08
C VAL A 401 4.79 23.80 -8.32
N LEU A 402 4.47 25.07 -8.13
CA LEU A 402 4.17 26.02 -9.19
C LEU A 402 5.47 26.68 -9.66
N ILE A 403 5.73 26.61 -10.96
CA ILE A 403 6.94 27.14 -11.56
C ILE A 403 6.55 28.25 -12.52
N ILE A 404 7.04 29.45 -12.24
CA ILE A 404 6.84 30.64 -13.05
C ILE A 404 8.09 30.84 -13.90
N VAL A 405 7.95 30.69 -15.20
CA VAL A 405 8.98 31.12 -16.15
C VAL A 405 8.62 32.54 -16.59
N PRO A 406 9.43 33.56 -16.23
CA PRO A 406 9.15 34.94 -16.60
C PRO A 406 9.20 35.15 -18.11
N ALA A 407 8.49 36.18 -18.58
CA ALA A 407 8.55 36.61 -19.97
C ALA A 407 9.97 37.00 -20.36
N ILE A 408 10.37 36.67 -21.58
CA ILE A 408 11.61 37.12 -22.19
C ILE A 408 11.33 38.17 -23.27
N GLU A 409 12.23 39.15 -23.41
CA GLU A 409 12.19 40.03 -24.57
C GLU A 409 12.60 39.22 -25.80
N ILE A 410 11.64 38.94 -26.69
CA ILE A 410 11.94 38.37 -28.01
C ILE A 410 12.34 39.55 -28.91
N PRO A 411 13.60 39.65 -29.37
CA PRO A 411 14.00 40.76 -30.22
C PRO A 411 13.19 40.69 -31.52
N PHE A 412 12.40 41.73 -31.80
CA PHE A 412 11.75 41.89 -33.09
C PHE A 412 12.83 41.92 -34.18
N GLY A 413 12.80 40.92 -35.08
CA GLY A 413 13.69 40.80 -36.23
C GLY A 413 13.51 41.89 -37.27
#